data_AF-A0A6I1QP20-F1
#
_entry.id   AF-A0A6I1QP20-F1
#
_cell.length_a   1.000
_cell.length_b   1.000
_cell.length_c   1.000
_cell.angle_alpha   90.00
_cell.angle_beta   90.00
_cell.angle_gamma   90.00
#
_symmetry.space_group_name_H-M   'P 1'
#
loop_
_entity.id
_entity.type
_entity.pdbx_description
1 polymer ?
#
loop_
_entity_poly.entity_id
_entity_poly.type
_entity_poly.pdbx_seq_one_letter_code
_entity_poly.pdbx_strand_id
1 'polypeptide(L)'
;MEPEKFQETFIRLEGEVRKIIVGHDDIIRKVLIAFFAGGHVLLEGVPGLGKTLLVKTLSHALGISFKRIQFTPDLMPSDIVGTQVLAESNGRREFQFKQGPIFAHVVLADEINRATPKTQSAVLEAMEEKQVTVFGESHTLQSPFMVLATQNPIELEGTYPLPEAQLDRFFFKLLVMSPTPSELREILKRTTGTDVAKMDKVLPEDGGKLIKEMKELLRQVLIAPPIEDYVVRLVYATQPQNGAVNAPVKQYLRFGSSPRGAQSVILGAKGNALAEGRVHVSYEDVEKILYPALRHRIILNFQAEAENVTADQIMAEVVKQVQRN
;
A
#
# COMPACT_ATOMS: atom_id res chain seq x y z
N MET A 1 19.78 13.03 -7.64
CA MET A 1 20.17 11.61 -7.56
C MET A 1 20.09 11.06 -8.98
N GLU A 2 21.10 10.30 -9.40
CA GLU A 2 21.09 9.66 -10.73
C GLU A 2 20.13 8.45 -10.78
N PRO A 3 19.43 8.21 -11.91
CA PRO A 3 18.55 7.06 -12.10
C PRO A 3 19.20 5.70 -11.82
N GLU A 4 20.46 5.53 -12.20
CA GLU A 4 21.22 4.28 -11.99
C GLU A 4 21.37 3.99 -10.49
N LYS A 5 21.63 5.03 -9.68
CA LYS A 5 21.74 4.90 -8.22
C LYS A 5 20.40 4.53 -7.59
N PHE A 6 19.29 5.06 -8.13
CA PHE A 6 17.95 4.64 -7.70
C PHE A 6 17.74 3.15 -7.98
N GLN A 7 18.01 2.72 -9.22
CA GLN A 7 17.83 1.34 -9.64
C GLN A 7 18.69 0.38 -8.80
N GLU A 8 19.97 0.67 -8.61
CA GLU A 8 20.88 -0.14 -7.81
C GLU A 8 20.38 -0.30 -6.37
N THR A 9 19.98 0.82 -5.75
CA THR A 9 19.43 0.81 -4.38
C THR A 9 18.13 0.01 -4.31
N PHE A 10 17.26 0.17 -5.30
CA PHE A 10 15.97 -0.51 -5.37
C PHE A 10 16.14 -2.04 -5.54
N ILE A 11 17.00 -2.47 -6.46
CA ILE A 11 17.33 -3.89 -6.68
C ILE A 11 17.96 -4.49 -5.43
N ARG A 12 18.84 -3.75 -4.75
CA ARG A 12 19.45 -4.20 -3.50
C ARG A 12 18.42 -4.37 -2.39
N LEU A 13 17.45 -3.44 -2.27
CA LEU A 13 16.32 -3.57 -1.35
C LEU A 13 15.48 -4.82 -1.64
N GLU A 14 15.11 -5.04 -2.91
CA GLU A 14 14.39 -6.27 -3.29
C GLU A 14 15.21 -7.52 -2.94
N GLY A 15 16.51 -7.52 -3.23
CA GLY A 15 17.43 -8.62 -2.96
C GLY A 15 17.51 -8.98 -1.47
N GLU A 16 17.66 -7.98 -0.59
CA GLU A 16 17.67 -8.22 0.85
C GLU A 16 16.33 -8.80 1.35
N VAL A 17 15.20 -8.30 0.85
CA VAL A 17 13.88 -8.82 1.24
C VAL A 17 13.68 -10.27 0.77
N ARG A 18 14.13 -10.63 -0.45
CA ARG A 18 14.07 -11.99 -1.02
C ARG A 18 14.88 -13.03 -0.26
N LYS A 19 15.89 -12.62 0.53
CA LYS A 19 16.61 -13.54 1.42
C LYS A 19 15.70 -14.12 2.50
N ILE A 20 14.71 -13.35 2.96
CA ILE A 20 13.79 -13.76 4.03
C ILE A 20 12.44 -14.20 3.45
N ILE A 21 11.91 -13.45 2.50
CA ILE A 21 10.61 -13.71 1.89
C ILE A 21 10.78 -14.60 0.66
N VAL A 22 10.04 -15.71 0.65
CA VAL A 22 10.01 -16.65 -0.48
C VAL A 22 8.76 -16.34 -1.30
N GLY A 23 8.95 -16.16 -2.61
CA GLY A 23 7.89 -15.72 -3.51
C GLY A 23 7.53 -14.25 -3.29
N HIS A 24 6.35 -13.87 -3.80
CA HIS A 24 5.81 -12.51 -3.68
C HIS A 24 6.68 -11.39 -4.30
N ASP A 25 7.54 -11.69 -5.27
CA ASP A 25 8.42 -10.70 -5.92
C ASP A 25 7.67 -9.46 -6.39
N ASP A 26 6.51 -9.68 -7.01
CA ASP A 26 5.66 -8.61 -7.50
C ASP A 26 5.08 -7.74 -6.37
N ILE A 27 4.73 -8.36 -5.23
CA ILE A 27 4.24 -7.64 -4.04
C ILE A 27 5.37 -6.81 -3.44
N ILE A 28 6.56 -7.39 -3.28
CA ILE A 28 7.75 -6.69 -2.74
C ILE A 28 8.03 -5.44 -3.58
N ARG A 29 8.10 -5.61 -4.91
CA ARG A 29 8.31 -4.52 -5.86
C ARG A 29 7.25 -3.43 -5.73
N LYS A 30 5.96 -3.80 -5.74
CA LYS A 30 4.85 -2.85 -5.66
C LYS A 30 4.76 -2.14 -4.31
N VAL A 31 5.11 -2.79 -3.21
CA VAL A 31 5.20 -2.16 -1.88
C VAL A 31 6.34 -1.14 -1.85
N LEU A 32 7.52 -1.47 -2.38
CA LEU A 32 8.63 -0.52 -2.47
C LEU A 32 8.29 0.67 -3.38
N ILE A 33 7.64 0.43 -4.53
CA ILE A 33 7.14 1.50 -5.41
C ILE A 33 6.19 2.42 -4.64
N ALA A 34 5.21 1.85 -3.92
CA ALA A 34 4.27 2.63 -3.12
C ALA A 34 4.98 3.44 -2.02
N PHE A 35 5.97 2.86 -1.34
CA PHE A 35 6.77 3.55 -0.32
C PHE A 35 7.47 4.79 -0.88
N PHE A 36 8.16 4.66 -2.02
CA PHE A 36 8.84 5.79 -2.67
C PHE A 36 7.87 6.77 -3.35
N ALA A 37 6.70 6.31 -3.77
CA ALA A 37 5.61 7.20 -4.20
C ALA A 37 5.00 7.99 -3.03
N GLY A 38 5.24 7.54 -1.78
CA GLY A 38 4.64 8.10 -0.57
C GLY A 38 3.19 7.68 -0.36
N GLY A 39 2.84 6.48 -0.83
CA GLY A 39 1.51 5.89 -0.73
C GLY A 39 1.41 4.80 0.32
N HIS A 40 0.17 4.48 0.72
CA HIS A 40 -0.18 3.40 1.64
C HIS A 40 -0.66 2.18 0.87
N VAL A 41 -0.48 0.96 1.38
CA VAL A 41 -0.90 -0.27 0.67
C VAL A 41 -1.83 -1.10 1.53
N LEU A 42 -2.87 -1.62 0.88
CA LEU A 42 -3.78 -2.62 1.41
C LEU A 42 -3.38 -4.00 0.88
N LEU A 43 -3.01 -4.91 1.77
CA LEU A 43 -2.65 -6.30 1.49
C LEU A 43 -3.84 -7.21 1.81
N GLU A 44 -4.52 -7.70 0.78
CA GLU A 44 -5.63 -8.62 0.94
C GLU A 44 -5.17 -10.05 0.66
N GLY A 45 -5.49 -10.97 1.55
CA GLY A 45 -5.20 -12.39 1.34
C GLY A 45 -5.44 -13.19 2.61
N VAL A 46 -5.42 -14.51 2.50
CA VAL A 46 -5.70 -15.40 3.65
C VAL A 46 -4.63 -15.31 4.75
N PRO A 47 -4.93 -15.73 6.00
CA PRO A 47 -3.96 -15.77 7.07
C PRO A 47 -2.76 -16.68 6.73
N GLY A 48 -1.61 -16.44 7.37
CA GLY A 48 -0.44 -17.30 7.23
C GLY A 48 0.42 -17.06 5.97
N LEU A 49 0.05 -16.14 5.07
CA LEU A 49 0.83 -15.82 3.85
C LEU A 49 2.03 -14.89 4.09
N GLY A 50 2.61 -14.88 5.29
CA GLY A 50 3.83 -14.10 5.56
C GLY A 50 3.71 -12.58 5.46
N LYS A 51 2.49 -11.99 5.40
CA LYS A 51 2.28 -10.53 5.29
C LYS A 51 2.99 -9.74 6.39
N THR A 52 2.87 -10.18 7.64
CA THR A 52 3.55 -9.55 8.79
C THR A 52 5.08 -9.65 8.67
N LEU A 53 5.59 -10.80 8.20
CA LEU A 53 7.01 -11.00 7.98
C LEU A 53 7.52 -10.09 6.86
N LEU A 54 6.80 -9.99 5.74
CA LEU A 54 7.12 -9.10 4.62
C LEU A 54 7.32 -7.66 5.09
N VAL A 55 6.35 -7.12 5.85
CA VAL A 55 6.41 -5.72 6.31
C VAL A 55 7.59 -5.51 7.27
N LYS A 56 7.79 -6.43 8.20
CA LYS A 56 8.90 -6.36 9.17
C LYS A 56 10.26 -6.42 8.45
N THR A 57 10.40 -7.33 7.48
CA THR A 57 11.60 -7.49 6.67
C THR A 57 11.90 -6.24 5.86
N LEU A 58 10.90 -5.68 5.17
CA LEU A 58 11.05 -4.45 4.39
C LEU A 58 11.48 -3.26 5.25
N SER A 59 10.88 -3.10 6.44
CA SER A 59 11.25 -2.03 7.37
C SER A 59 12.70 -2.18 7.87
N HIS A 60 13.14 -3.42 8.13
CA HIS A 60 14.51 -3.70 8.52
C HIS A 60 15.51 -3.43 7.39
N ALA A 61 15.20 -3.83 6.15
CA ALA A 61 16.05 -3.57 4.99
C ALA A 61 16.22 -2.06 4.72
N LEU A 62 15.16 -1.29 4.93
CA LEU A 62 15.19 0.17 4.89
C LEU A 62 15.85 0.82 6.12
N GLY A 63 16.07 0.08 7.21
CA GLY A 63 16.64 0.62 8.44
C GLY A 63 15.73 1.61 9.16
N ILE A 64 14.42 1.57 8.94
CA ILE A 64 13.43 2.51 9.49
C ILE A 64 12.59 1.88 10.61
N SER A 65 11.97 2.72 11.45
CA SER A 65 11.16 2.24 12.57
C SER A 65 9.89 1.52 12.09
N PHE A 66 9.55 0.44 12.79
CA PHE A 66 8.39 -0.40 12.50
C PHE A 66 7.52 -0.56 13.75
N LYS A 67 6.21 -0.47 13.58
CA LYS A 67 5.22 -0.84 14.60
C LYS A 67 4.10 -1.68 13.98
N ARG A 68 3.58 -2.62 14.76
CA ARG A 68 2.41 -3.43 14.42
C ARG A 68 1.26 -3.02 15.33
N ILE A 69 0.09 -2.81 14.71
CA ILE A 69 -1.18 -2.58 15.37
C ILE A 69 -2.07 -3.75 14.94
N GLN A 70 -2.44 -4.60 15.88
CA GLN A 70 -3.43 -5.63 15.65
C GLN A 70 -4.81 -5.01 15.84
N PHE A 71 -5.65 -5.03 14.81
CA PHE A 71 -7.02 -4.56 14.92
C PHE A 71 -7.88 -5.65 15.55
N THR A 72 -8.55 -5.28 16.62
CA THR A 72 -9.49 -6.13 17.36
C THR A 72 -10.78 -5.33 17.62
N PRO A 73 -11.91 -6.00 17.91
CA PRO A 73 -13.19 -5.30 18.13
C PRO A 73 -13.16 -4.31 19.30
N ASP A 74 -12.29 -4.52 20.28
CA ASP A 74 -12.10 -3.72 21.49
C ASP A 74 -11.04 -2.62 21.35
N LEU A 75 -10.28 -2.58 20.25
CA LEU A 75 -9.24 -1.59 20.02
C LEU A 75 -9.83 -0.17 19.97
N MET A 76 -9.30 0.74 20.79
CA MET A 76 -9.75 2.13 20.83
C MET A 76 -8.85 3.04 19.98
N PRO A 77 -9.38 4.17 19.45
CA PRO A 77 -8.56 5.16 18.75
C PRO A 77 -7.33 5.62 19.55
N SER A 78 -7.46 5.80 20.86
CA SER A 78 -6.36 6.19 21.76
C SER A 78 -5.23 5.17 21.84
N ASP A 79 -5.52 3.88 21.63
CA ASP A 79 -4.50 2.83 21.60
C ASP A 79 -3.63 2.91 20.34
N ILE A 80 -4.10 3.64 19.32
CA ILE A 80 -3.41 3.85 18.04
C ILE A 80 -2.67 5.18 18.05
N VAL A 81 -3.38 6.27 18.33
CA VAL A 81 -2.83 7.64 18.28
C VAL A 81 -2.07 8.01 19.55
N GLY A 82 -2.30 7.31 20.66
CA GLY A 82 -1.72 7.64 21.95
C GLY A 82 -2.71 8.34 22.88
N THR A 83 -2.24 8.58 24.11
CA THR A 83 -3.04 9.16 25.18
C THR A 83 -2.18 10.04 26.08
N GLN A 84 -2.80 10.86 26.91
CA GLN A 84 -2.10 11.57 27.98
C GLN A 84 -2.07 10.70 29.22
N VAL A 85 -0.88 10.54 29.81
CA VAL A 85 -0.69 9.86 31.08
C VAL A 85 -0.25 10.87 32.13
N LEU A 86 -0.76 10.71 33.35
CA LEU A 86 -0.29 11.53 34.46
C LEU A 86 1.07 11.00 34.90
N ALA A 87 2.12 11.79 34.67
CA ALA A 87 3.47 11.48 35.08
C ALA A 87 3.85 12.36 36.28
N GLU A 88 4.60 11.80 37.22
CA GLU A 88 5.17 12.57 38.33
C GLU A 88 6.64 12.86 38.02
N SER A 89 6.98 14.14 37.90
CA SER A 89 8.34 14.61 37.70
C SER A 89 8.64 15.68 38.75
N ASN A 90 9.72 15.50 39.52
CA ASN A 90 10.12 16.43 40.58
C ASN A 90 9.02 16.75 41.62
N GLY A 91 8.15 15.78 41.95
CA GLY A 91 7.04 15.95 42.90
C GLY A 91 5.85 16.74 42.37
N ARG A 92 5.81 17.07 41.08
CA ARG A 92 4.65 17.66 40.39
C ARG A 92 4.01 16.64 39.46
N ARG A 93 2.67 16.58 39.47
CA ARG A 93 1.87 15.77 38.56
C ARG A 93 1.60 16.57 37.30
N GLU A 94 2.11 16.11 36.17
CA GLU A 94 1.94 16.73 34.86
C GLU A 94 1.38 15.71 33.86
N PHE A 95 0.48 16.15 32.99
CA PHE A 95 0.00 15.31 31.89
C PHE A 95 1.07 15.27 30.80
N GLN A 96 1.57 14.07 30.49
CA GLN A 96 2.54 13.84 29.43
C GLN A 96 1.91 13.03 28.31
N PHE A 97 2.09 13.46 27.07
CA PHE A 97 1.64 12.71 25.91
C PHE A 97 2.50 11.45 25.72
N LYS A 98 1.84 10.30 25.74
CA LYS A 98 2.44 9.01 25.40
C LYS A 98 2.03 8.65 23.98
N GLN A 99 2.99 8.72 23.07
CA GLN A 99 2.82 8.37 21.66
C GLN A 99 2.30 6.94 21.49
N GLY A 100 1.27 6.80 20.66
CA GLY A 100 0.77 5.50 20.24
C GLY A 100 1.66 4.84 19.18
N PRO A 101 1.35 3.59 18.80
CA PRO A 101 2.10 2.85 17.79
C PRO A 101 2.04 3.45 16.38
N ILE A 102 1.14 4.40 16.11
CA ILE A 102 1.10 5.12 14.82
C ILE A 102 2.36 5.95 14.55
N PHE A 103 3.11 6.33 15.61
CA PHE A 103 4.36 7.09 15.51
C PHE A 103 5.55 6.20 15.13
N ALA A 104 5.53 5.70 13.90
CA ALA A 104 6.61 4.96 13.27
C ALA A 104 6.72 5.32 11.78
N HIS A 105 7.83 5.01 11.13
CA HIS A 105 7.96 5.20 9.68
C HIS A 105 7.08 4.21 8.91
N VAL A 106 7.02 2.96 9.38
CA VAL A 106 6.16 1.91 8.82
C VAL A 106 5.25 1.35 9.91
N VAL A 107 3.94 1.40 9.64
CA VAL A 107 2.92 0.84 10.52
C VAL A 107 2.19 -0.29 9.79
N LEU A 108 2.23 -1.50 10.36
CA LEU A 108 1.37 -2.60 9.94
C LEU A 108 0.04 -2.51 10.69
N ALA A 109 -1.04 -2.20 9.97
CA ALA A 109 -2.41 -2.24 10.48
C ALA A 109 -3.01 -3.61 10.13
N ASP A 110 -2.79 -4.59 11.00
CA ASP A 110 -3.16 -5.98 10.75
C ASP A 110 -4.65 -6.19 11.01
N GLU A 111 -5.35 -6.79 10.05
CA GLU A 111 -6.78 -7.10 10.09
C GLU A 111 -7.66 -5.87 10.32
N ILE A 112 -7.40 -4.79 9.56
CA ILE A 112 -8.04 -3.48 9.75
C ILE A 112 -9.58 -3.54 9.78
N ASN A 113 -10.18 -4.52 9.10
CA ASN A 113 -11.61 -4.77 9.08
C ASN A 113 -12.17 -5.34 10.40
N ARG A 114 -11.37 -5.72 11.40
CA ARG A 114 -11.86 -6.26 12.67
C ARG A 114 -12.18 -5.20 13.73
N ALA A 115 -11.72 -3.97 13.56
CA ALA A 115 -12.05 -2.89 14.49
C ALA A 115 -13.24 -2.06 14.00
N THR A 116 -13.88 -1.34 14.93
CA THR A 116 -15.00 -0.46 14.62
C THR A 116 -14.63 0.65 13.62
N PRO A 117 -15.61 1.21 12.87
CA PRO A 117 -15.35 2.31 11.93
C PRO A 117 -14.65 3.52 12.57
N LYS A 118 -14.92 3.80 13.85
CA LYS A 118 -14.27 4.90 14.59
C LYS A 118 -12.77 4.64 14.78
N THR A 119 -12.40 3.40 15.11
CA THR A 119 -11.00 2.99 15.28
C THR A 119 -10.27 2.93 13.95
N GLN A 120 -10.91 2.43 12.90
CA GLN A 120 -10.38 2.48 11.53
C GLN A 120 -10.05 3.91 11.10
N SER A 121 -10.97 4.85 11.38
CA SER A 121 -10.81 6.25 11.02
C SER A 121 -9.55 6.90 11.62
N ALA A 122 -9.10 6.47 12.80
CA ALA A 122 -7.89 7.01 13.44
C ALA A 122 -6.61 6.76 12.61
N VAL A 123 -6.48 5.59 11.98
CA VAL A 123 -5.36 5.31 11.06
C VAL A 123 -5.54 6.02 9.73
N LEU A 124 -6.76 6.05 9.21
CA LEU A 124 -7.05 6.62 7.90
C LEU A 124 -6.92 8.15 7.87
N GLU A 125 -7.22 8.81 8.99
CA GLU A 125 -6.93 10.23 9.22
C GLU A 125 -5.41 10.46 9.25
N ALA A 126 -4.67 9.65 10.02
CA ALA A 126 -3.22 9.72 10.08
C ALA A 126 -2.54 9.53 8.70
N MET A 127 -3.12 8.69 7.84
CA MET A 127 -2.66 8.50 6.46
C MET A 127 -2.78 9.76 5.61
N GLU A 128 -3.91 10.46 5.71
CA GLU A 128 -4.17 11.65 4.88
C GLU A 128 -3.48 12.90 5.42
N GLU A 129 -3.62 13.15 6.73
CA GLU A 129 -3.16 14.38 7.38
C GLU A 129 -1.68 14.34 7.75
N LYS A 130 -1.08 13.14 7.86
CA LYS A 130 0.32 12.93 8.31
C LYS A 130 0.61 13.51 9.69
N GLN A 131 -0.44 13.72 10.48
CA GLN A 131 -0.42 14.17 11.86
C GLN A 131 -1.64 13.57 12.57
N VAL A 132 -1.61 13.57 13.89
CA VAL A 132 -2.76 13.19 14.73
C VAL A 132 -3.02 14.28 15.76
N THR A 133 -4.29 14.51 16.09
CA THR A 133 -4.67 15.46 17.14
C THR A 133 -5.11 14.71 18.39
N VAL A 134 -4.46 14.98 19.51
CA VAL A 134 -4.72 14.32 20.79
C VAL A 134 -4.91 15.41 21.85
N PHE A 135 -6.08 15.43 22.49
CA PHE A 135 -6.47 16.46 23.48
C PHE A 135 -6.31 17.92 23.00
N GLY A 136 -6.53 18.17 21.71
CA GLY A 136 -6.44 19.52 21.12
C GLY A 136 -5.03 19.92 20.67
N GLU A 137 -4.02 19.09 20.89
CA GLU A 137 -2.66 19.30 20.39
C GLU A 137 -2.39 18.42 19.17
N SER A 138 -1.81 19.01 18.12
CA SER A 138 -1.43 18.30 16.91
C SER A 138 0.00 17.79 16.98
N HIS A 139 0.20 16.52 16.63
CA HIS A 139 1.49 15.85 16.63
C HIS A 139 1.79 15.28 15.25
N THR A 140 2.88 15.74 14.63
CA THR A 140 3.31 15.28 13.30
C THR A 140 3.88 13.86 13.34
N LEU A 141 3.59 13.05 12.33
CA LEU A 141 4.10 11.69 12.20
C LEU A 141 5.54 11.67 11.67
N GLN A 142 6.22 10.53 11.84
CA GLN A 142 7.57 10.33 11.32
C GLN A 142 7.56 10.36 9.78
N SER A 143 8.56 10.99 9.16
CA SER A 143 8.67 11.06 7.70
C SER A 143 9.94 10.33 7.24
N PRO A 144 9.84 9.40 6.26
CA PRO A 144 8.63 8.95 5.56
C PRO A 144 7.66 8.16 6.46
N PHE A 145 6.35 8.31 6.19
CA PHE A 145 5.27 7.55 6.83
C PHE A 145 4.60 6.62 5.81
N MET A 146 4.45 5.35 6.15
CA MET A 146 3.72 4.36 5.35
C MET A 146 2.86 3.49 6.27
N VAL A 147 1.63 3.24 5.82
CA VAL A 147 0.73 2.27 6.43
C VAL A 147 0.58 1.10 5.47
N LEU A 148 0.81 -0.09 5.99
CA LEU A 148 0.56 -1.36 5.32
C LEU A 148 -0.60 -2.01 6.07
N ALA A 149 -1.80 -1.92 5.52
CA ALA A 149 -2.98 -2.51 6.12
C ALA A 149 -3.18 -3.93 5.59
N THR A 150 -3.68 -4.86 6.39
CA THR A 150 -4.07 -6.20 5.93
C THR A 150 -5.57 -6.42 6.08
N GLN A 151 -6.14 -7.19 5.17
CA GLN A 151 -7.52 -7.68 5.24
C GLN A 151 -7.57 -9.17 4.95
N ASN A 152 -8.36 -9.89 5.75
CA ASN A 152 -8.67 -11.30 5.52
C ASN A 152 -10.05 -11.38 4.83
N PRO A 153 -10.13 -11.91 3.60
CA PRO A 153 -11.40 -11.98 2.87
C PRO A 153 -12.34 -13.10 3.34
N ILE A 154 -11.87 -14.06 4.15
CA ILE A 154 -12.66 -15.25 4.54
C ILE A 154 -13.50 -14.98 5.80
N GLU A 155 -12.98 -14.21 6.74
CA GLU A 155 -13.68 -13.91 7.99
C GLU A 155 -14.67 -12.77 7.77
N LEU A 156 -15.93 -13.11 7.53
CA LEU A 156 -17.02 -12.13 7.38
C LEU A 156 -17.67 -11.77 8.72
N GLU A 157 -17.67 -12.69 9.68
CA GLU A 157 -18.31 -12.49 10.98
C GLU A 157 -17.49 -11.56 11.89
N GLY A 158 -18.15 -10.58 12.49
CA GLY A 158 -17.48 -9.61 13.38
C GLY A 158 -16.52 -8.65 12.67
N THR A 159 -16.69 -8.46 11.36
CA THR A 159 -15.90 -7.50 10.58
C THR A 159 -16.71 -6.31 10.10
N TYR A 160 -16.03 -5.18 9.98
CA TYR A 160 -16.53 -3.92 9.46
C TYR A 160 -15.77 -3.60 8.18
N PRO A 161 -16.41 -3.69 7.00
CA PRO A 161 -15.75 -3.36 5.74
C PRO A 161 -15.31 -1.90 5.75
N LEU A 162 -14.17 -1.63 5.12
CA LEU A 162 -13.74 -0.26 4.89
C LEU A 162 -14.69 0.40 3.90
N PRO A 163 -15.26 1.58 4.21
CA PRO A 163 -16.03 2.35 3.25
C PRO A 163 -15.22 2.64 1.98
N GLU A 164 -15.89 2.78 0.84
CA GLU A 164 -15.27 3.00 -0.47
C GLU A 164 -14.39 4.26 -0.47
N ALA A 165 -14.87 5.33 0.18
CA ALA A 165 -14.11 6.56 0.34
C ALA A 165 -12.81 6.37 1.14
N GLN A 166 -12.77 5.37 2.03
CA GLN A 166 -11.57 5.03 2.79
C GLN A 166 -10.63 4.15 1.99
N LEU A 167 -11.16 3.19 1.23
CA LEU A 167 -10.37 2.39 0.30
C LEU A 167 -9.63 3.28 -0.71
N ASP A 168 -10.26 4.33 -1.24
CA ASP A 168 -9.65 5.24 -2.22
C ASP A 168 -8.38 5.94 -1.73
N ARG A 169 -8.14 6.00 -0.41
CA ARG A 169 -6.92 6.56 0.19
C ARG A 169 -5.72 5.63 0.08
N PHE A 170 -5.91 4.33 -0.15
CA PHE A 170 -4.80 3.41 -0.39
C PHE A 170 -4.24 3.59 -1.80
N PHE A 171 -2.92 3.70 -1.91
CA PHE A 171 -2.24 3.80 -3.20
C PHE A 171 -2.47 2.54 -4.03
N PHE A 172 -2.23 1.37 -3.42
CA PHE A 172 -2.49 0.06 -4.01
C PHE A 172 -3.32 -0.84 -3.10
N LYS A 173 -4.17 -1.67 -3.72
CA LYS A 173 -4.67 -2.92 -3.16
C LYS A 173 -3.97 -4.10 -3.82
N LEU A 174 -3.13 -4.81 -3.07
CA LEU A 174 -2.38 -5.96 -3.54
C LEU A 174 -3.02 -7.26 -3.03
N LEU A 175 -3.27 -8.18 -3.95
CA LEU A 175 -3.79 -9.51 -3.64
C LEU A 175 -2.60 -10.45 -3.38
N VAL A 176 -2.52 -10.98 -2.16
CA VAL A 176 -1.49 -11.91 -1.74
C VAL A 176 -2.00 -13.33 -1.99
N MET A 177 -1.45 -13.95 -3.03
CA MET A 177 -1.82 -15.30 -3.46
C MET A 177 -1.12 -16.37 -2.61
N SER A 178 -1.73 -17.55 -2.50
CA SER A 178 -1.08 -18.70 -1.88
C SER A 178 0.20 -19.10 -2.66
N PRO A 179 1.25 -19.55 -1.96
CA PRO A 179 2.50 -19.94 -2.61
C PRO A 179 2.29 -21.13 -3.54
N THR A 180 3.06 -21.17 -4.63
CA THR A 180 3.17 -22.35 -5.48
C THR A 180 3.78 -23.53 -4.70
N PRO A 181 3.64 -24.78 -5.16
CA PRO A 181 4.27 -25.93 -4.50
C PRO A 181 5.79 -25.79 -4.33
N SER A 182 6.45 -25.11 -5.27
CA SER A 182 7.90 -24.85 -5.22
C SER A 182 8.26 -23.82 -4.14
N GLU A 183 7.52 -22.72 -4.07
CA GLU A 183 7.69 -21.70 -3.02
C GLU A 183 7.34 -22.26 -1.66
N LEU A 184 6.26 -23.05 -1.54
CA LEU A 184 5.86 -23.69 -0.29
C LEU A 184 6.95 -24.62 0.23
N ARG A 185 7.57 -25.43 -0.65
CA ARG A 185 8.70 -26.28 -0.28
C ARG A 185 9.87 -25.47 0.28
N GLU A 186 10.19 -24.36 -0.36
CA GLU A 186 11.28 -23.47 0.09
C GLU A 186 10.91 -22.75 1.41
N ILE A 187 9.66 -22.33 1.59
CA ILE A 187 9.15 -21.79 2.86
C ILE A 187 9.32 -22.84 3.97
N LEU A 188 8.88 -24.08 3.74
CA LEU A 188 9.01 -25.17 4.71
C LEU A 188 10.48 -25.41 5.05
N LYS A 189 11.36 -25.46 4.05
CA LYS A 189 12.80 -25.64 4.24
C LYS A 189 13.41 -24.53 5.11
N ARG A 190 13.10 -23.26 4.85
CA ARG A 190 13.67 -22.11 5.59
C ARG A 190 13.09 -21.97 7.01
N THR A 191 11.82 -22.31 7.20
CA THR A 191 11.12 -22.12 8.49
C THR A 191 11.31 -23.29 9.45
N THR A 192 11.60 -24.49 8.94
CA THR A 192 11.83 -25.69 9.77
C THR A 192 13.30 -26.10 9.87
N GLY A 193 14.17 -25.47 9.07
CA GLY A 193 15.62 -25.65 9.15
C GLY A 193 16.26 -24.86 10.30
N THR A 194 17.56 -25.05 10.48
CA THR A 194 18.37 -24.35 11.49
C THR A 194 19.01 -23.06 10.97
N ASP A 195 18.98 -22.82 9.66
CA ASP A 195 19.61 -21.67 9.03
C ASP A 195 18.75 -20.42 9.17
N VAL A 196 19.21 -19.48 9.98
CA VAL A 196 18.62 -18.14 10.08
C VAL A 196 19.28 -17.25 9.03
N ALA A 197 18.53 -16.94 7.98
CA ALA A 197 18.98 -16.00 6.95
C ALA A 197 19.28 -14.63 7.59
N LYS A 198 20.50 -14.13 7.37
CA LYS A 198 20.91 -12.79 7.77
C LYS A 198 20.55 -11.81 6.67
N MET A 199 20.07 -10.64 7.08
CA MET A 199 19.72 -9.55 6.18
C MET A 199 20.46 -8.30 6.63
N ASP A 200 20.98 -7.56 5.67
CA ASP A 200 21.67 -6.30 5.93
C ASP A 200 20.73 -5.12 5.71
N LYS A 201 21.01 -4.02 6.42
CA LYS A 201 20.39 -2.73 6.10
C LYS A 201 20.98 -2.24 4.78
N VAL A 202 20.11 -1.86 3.85
CA VAL A 202 20.54 -1.33 2.55
C VAL A 202 20.85 0.16 2.64
N LEU A 203 20.04 0.89 3.40
CA LEU A 203 20.20 2.33 3.56
C LEU A 203 21.30 2.66 4.59
N PRO A 204 22.10 3.70 4.34
CA PRO A 204 23.15 4.16 5.26
C PRO A 204 22.56 4.81 6.52
N GLU A 205 23.40 5.20 7.48
CA GLU A 205 22.98 5.90 8.70
C GLU A 205 22.22 7.21 8.40
N ASP A 206 22.55 7.91 7.31
CA ASP A 206 21.80 9.07 6.78
C ASP A 206 20.71 8.67 5.76
N GLY A 207 20.07 7.50 5.98
CA GLY A 207 19.10 6.91 5.07
C GLY A 207 17.88 7.80 4.79
N GLY A 208 17.54 8.72 5.71
CA GLY A 208 16.45 9.67 5.53
C GLY A 208 16.66 10.61 4.34
N LYS A 209 17.90 11.10 4.14
CA LYS A 209 18.25 11.94 2.99
C LYS A 209 18.14 11.15 1.68
N LEU A 210 18.68 9.94 1.64
CA LEU A 210 18.61 9.07 0.46
C LEU A 210 17.16 8.73 0.09
N ILE A 211 16.31 8.40 1.07
CA ILE A 211 14.89 8.17 0.82
C ILE A 211 14.25 9.43 0.22
N LYS A 212 14.51 10.60 0.78
CA LYS A 212 13.97 11.86 0.25
C LYS A 212 14.37 12.08 -1.21
N GLU A 213 15.65 11.90 -1.54
CA GLU A 213 16.16 12.01 -2.91
C GLU A 213 15.49 11.00 -3.87
N MET A 214 15.29 9.75 -3.44
CA MET A 214 14.60 8.73 -4.24
C MET A 214 13.13 9.10 -4.49
N LYS A 215 12.43 9.64 -3.48
CA LYS A 215 11.04 10.10 -3.61
C LYS A 215 10.92 11.29 -4.55
N GLU A 216 11.88 12.21 -4.52
CA GLU A 216 11.94 13.37 -5.41
C GLU A 216 12.20 12.93 -6.86
N LEU A 217 13.18 12.05 -7.07
CA LEU A 217 13.51 11.53 -8.41
C LEU A 217 12.33 10.79 -9.04
N LEU A 218 11.61 9.97 -8.26
CA LEU A 218 10.40 9.28 -8.73
C LEU A 218 9.36 10.24 -9.30
N ARG A 219 9.18 11.41 -8.69
CA ARG A 219 8.23 12.41 -9.19
C ARG A 219 8.70 13.09 -10.48
N GLN A 220 10.01 13.20 -10.66
CA GLN A 220 10.65 13.86 -11.81
C GLN A 220 10.68 13.01 -13.09
N VAL A 221 10.41 11.70 -13.01
CA VAL A 221 10.35 10.81 -14.18
C VAL A 221 9.39 11.36 -15.23
N LEU A 222 9.83 11.35 -16.48
CA LEU A 222 9.10 11.93 -17.59
C LEU A 222 7.92 11.03 -18.00
N ILE A 223 6.79 11.65 -18.32
CA ILE A 223 5.65 11.00 -18.95
C ILE A 223 5.33 11.74 -20.24
N ALA A 224 5.21 11.00 -21.33
CA ALA A 224 4.83 11.58 -22.62
C ALA A 224 3.31 11.84 -22.63
N PRO A 225 2.83 12.93 -23.27
CA PRO A 225 1.41 13.25 -23.33
C PRO A 225 0.52 12.09 -23.81
N PRO A 226 0.89 11.28 -24.83
CA PRO A 226 0.07 10.14 -25.25
C PRO A 226 -0.17 9.07 -24.16
N ILE A 227 0.79 8.88 -23.25
CA ILE A 227 0.69 7.94 -22.13
C ILE A 227 -0.20 8.53 -21.03
N GLU A 228 -0.08 9.83 -20.76
CA GLU A 228 -0.96 10.53 -19.83
C GLU A 228 -2.42 10.48 -20.31
N ASP A 229 -2.64 10.80 -21.59
CA ASP A 229 -3.95 10.68 -22.23
C ASP A 229 -4.49 9.26 -22.19
N TYR A 230 -3.62 8.25 -22.35
CA TYR A 230 -4.01 6.84 -22.21
C TYR A 230 -4.53 6.53 -20.79
N VAL A 231 -3.83 6.98 -19.75
CA VAL A 231 -4.29 6.80 -18.35
C VAL A 231 -5.61 7.53 -18.12
N VAL A 232 -5.76 8.76 -18.64
CA VAL A 232 -7.02 9.51 -18.55
C VAL A 232 -8.15 8.74 -19.22
N ARG A 233 -7.96 8.22 -20.43
CA ARG A 233 -8.96 7.42 -21.15
C ARG A 233 -9.32 6.16 -20.37
N LEU A 234 -8.35 5.45 -19.80
CA LEU A 234 -8.60 4.26 -18.97
C LEU A 234 -9.48 4.59 -17.76
N VAL A 235 -9.11 5.60 -16.97
CA VAL A 235 -9.87 6.00 -15.78
C VAL A 235 -11.27 6.51 -16.16
N TYR A 236 -11.37 7.29 -17.23
CA TYR A 236 -12.65 7.80 -17.72
C TYR A 236 -13.56 6.68 -18.24
N ALA A 237 -13.00 5.63 -18.84
CA ALA A 237 -13.73 4.45 -19.30
C ALA A 237 -14.30 3.59 -18.15
N THR A 238 -13.82 3.78 -16.91
CA THR A 238 -14.42 3.13 -15.72
C THR A 238 -15.70 3.82 -15.24
N GLN A 239 -16.07 4.99 -15.76
CA GLN A 239 -17.23 5.75 -15.31
C GLN A 239 -18.53 5.27 -15.97
N PRO A 240 -19.53 4.76 -15.22
CA PRO A 240 -20.78 4.24 -15.79
C PRO A 240 -21.55 5.26 -16.63
N GLN A 241 -21.52 6.53 -16.23
CA GLN A 241 -22.26 7.64 -16.84
C GLN A 241 -21.67 8.14 -18.17
N ASN A 242 -20.39 7.87 -18.45
CA ASN A 242 -19.72 8.32 -19.68
C ASN A 242 -20.00 7.36 -20.85
N GLY A 243 -21.24 6.88 -20.86
CA GLY A 243 -21.67 5.60 -21.35
C GLY A 243 -21.81 5.48 -22.87
N ALA A 244 -20.70 5.42 -23.60
CA ALA A 244 -20.70 4.92 -24.98
C ALA A 244 -19.75 3.74 -25.23
N VAL A 245 -18.79 3.48 -24.35
CA VAL A 245 -17.63 2.63 -24.71
C VAL A 245 -17.77 1.17 -24.28
N ASN A 246 -18.40 0.86 -23.13
CA ASN A 246 -18.37 -0.51 -22.56
C ASN A 246 -19.71 -0.95 -21.92
N ALA A 247 -20.29 -2.06 -22.41
CA ALA A 247 -21.52 -2.65 -21.87
C ALA A 247 -21.34 -3.25 -20.45
N PRO A 248 -20.31 -4.10 -20.18
CA PRO A 248 -19.98 -4.54 -18.82
C PRO A 248 -19.83 -3.43 -17.78
N VAL A 249 -19.17 -2.32 -18.11
CA VAL A 249 -18.99 -1.19 -17.17
C VAL A 249 -20.35 -0.61 -16.73
N LYS A 250 -21.26 -0.36 -17.69
CA LYS A 250 -22.61 0.14 -17.38
C LYS A 250 -23.44 -0.84 -16.56
N GLN A 251 -23.27 -2.13 -16.86
CA GLN A 251 -24.07 -3.19 -16.25
C GLN A 251 -23.63 -3.48 -14.82
N TYR A 252 -22.32 -3.45 -14.54
CA TYR A 252 -21.76 -3.99 -13.31
C TYR A 252 -21.14 -2.95 -12.37
N LEU A 253 -20.80 -1.74 -12.85
CA LEU A 253 -20.23 -0.69 -12.00
C LEU A 253 -21.29 0.27 -11.49
N ARG A 254 -21.23 0.53 -10.18
CA ARG A 254 -21.94 1.62 -9.50
C ARG A 254 -21.15 2.93 -9.57
N PHE A 255 -19.82 2.86 -9.39
CA PHE A 255 -18.92 4.01 -9.47
C PHE A 255 -17.60 3.62 -10.13
N GLY A 256 -17.07 4.51 -10.98
CA GLY A 256 -15.74 4.38 -11.57
C GLY A 256 -14.64 4.91 -10.65
N SER A 257 -13.38 4.75 -11.10
CA SER A 257 -12.23 5.22 -10.34
C SER A 257 -12.20 6.73 -10.16
N SER A 258 -11.74 7.18 -8.99
CA SER A 258 -11.48 8.59 -8.68
C SER A 258 -10.21 9.12 -9.39
N PRO A 259 -9.97 10.46 -9.38
CA PRO A 259 -8.71 11.05 -9.81
C PRO A 259 -7.47 10.52 -9.05
N ARG A 260 -7.64 10.06 -7.81
CA ARG A 260 -6.54 9.42 -7.04
C ARG A 260 -6.09 8.11 -7.69
N GLY A 261 -6.98 7.42 -8.39
CA GLY A 261 -6.64 6.26 -9.21
C GLY A 261 -5.67 6.62 -10.33
N ALA A 262 -5.97 7.67 -11.11
CA ALA A 262 -5.07 8.15 -12.17
C ALA A 262 -3.69 8.55 -11.62
N GLN A 263 -3.66 9.27 -10.49
CA GLN A 263 -2.43 9.66 -9.81
C GLN A 263 -1.61 8.44 -9.35
N SER A 264 -2.28 7.43 -8.78
CA SER A 264 -1.63 6.19 -8.32
C SER A 264 -1.05 5.39 -9.48
N VAL A 265 -1.76 5.33 -10.61
CA VAL A 265 -1.27 4.71 -11.85
C VAL A 265 -0.02 5.41 -12.35
N ILE A 266 -0.05 6.73 -12.49
CA ILE A 266 1.11 7.51 -12.99
C ILE A 266 2.31 7.37 -12.07
N LEU A 267 2.14 7.62 -10.76
CA LEU A 267 3.25 7.55 -9.80
C LEU A 267 3.81 6.13 -9.69
N GLY A 268 2.95 5.12 -9.73
CA GLY A 268 3.40 3.73 -9.73
C GLY A 268 4.14 3.36 -11.01
N ALA A 269 3.68 3.84 -12.17
CA ALA A 269 4.34 3.61 -13.45
C ALA A 269 5.72 4.30 -13.52
N LYS A 270 5.83 5.53 -12.98
CA LYS A 270 7.12 6.22 -12.80
C LYS A 270 8.08 5.44 -11.92
N GLY A 271 7.58 4.93 -10.78
CA GLY A 271 8.36 4.07 -9.88
C GLY A 271 8.82 2.78 -10.56
N ASN A 272 7.96 2.14 -11.36
CA ASN A 272 8.33 0.95 -12.11
C ASN A 272 9.39 1.27 -13.18
N ALA A 273 9.24 2.36 -13.93
CA ALA A 273 10.22 2.77 -14.94
C ALA A 273 11.62 2.94 -14.33
N LEU A 274 11.73 3.66 -13.20
CA LEU A 274 13.02 3.82 -12.50
C LEU A 274 13.57 2.51 -11.94
N ALA A 275 12.72 1.64 -11.42
CA ALA A 275 13.14 0.32 -10.95
C ALA A 275 13.69 -0.57 -12.10
N GLU A 276 13.30 -0.28 -13.35
CA GLU A 276 13.86 -0.88 -14.57
C GLU A 276 15.04 -0.05 -15.15
N GLY A 277 15.48 1.03 -14.50
CA GLY A 277 16.58 1.88 -14.96
C GLY A 277 16.20 2.88 -16.06
N ARG A 278 14.91 3.12 -16.29
CA ARG A 278 14.40 4.06 -17.30
C ARG A 278 13.95 5.38 -16.68
N VAL A 279 14.23 6.48 -17.39
CA VAL A 279 13.85 7.86 -16.99
C VAL A 279 12.53 8.34 -17.60
N HIS A 280 11.85 7.48 -18.34
CA HIS A 280 10.55 7.75 -18.94
C HIS A 280 9.63 6.54 -18.77
N VAL A 281 8.34 6.83 -18.60
CA VAL A 281 7.27 5.83 -18.50
C VAL A 281 6.97 5.22 -19.88
N SER A 282 6.68 3.91 -19.92
CA SER A 282 6.11 3.23 -21.10
C SER A 282 4.68 2.75 -20.83
N TYR A 283 3.96 2.31 -21.87
CA TYR A 283 2.61 1.73 -21.72
C TYR A 283 2.62 0.47 -20.83
N GLU A 284 3.68 -0.34 -20.92
CA GLU A 284 3.85 -1.55 -20.11
C GLU A 284 3.96 -1.22 -18.62
N ASP A 285 4.56 -0.08 -18.25
CA ASP A 285 4.61 0.37 -16.85
C ASP A 285 3.21 0.69 -16.33
N VAL A 286 2.38 1.34 -17.15
CA VAL A 286 0.99 1.66 -16.82
C VAL A 286 0.20 0.36 -16.58
N GLU A 287 0.29 -0.59 -17.50
CA GLU A 287 -0.45 -1.86 -17.42
C GLU A 287 -0.05 -2.71 -16.20
N LYS A 288 1.24 -2.77 -15.85
CA LYS A 288 1.74 -3.47 -14.65
C LYS A 288 1.16 -2.90 -13.34
N ILE A 289 0.79 -1.62 -13.34
CA ILE A 289 0.34 -0.86 -12.16
C ILE A 289 -1.18 -0.66 -12.15
N LEU A 290 -1.84 -0.86 -13.28
CA LEU A 290 -3.25 -0.52 -13.44
C LEU A 290 -4.16 -1.25 -12.45
N TYR A 291 -4.05 -2.57 -12.39
CA TYR A 291 -4.87 -3.41 -11.52
C TYR A 291 -4.73 -3.08 -10.03
N PRO A 292 -3.53 -3.09 -9.42
CA PRO A 292 -3.40 -2.77 -8.00
C PRO A 292 -3.80 -1.34 -7.66
N ALA A 293 -3.70 -0.40 -8.62
CA ALA A 293 -4.15 0.97 -8.43
C ALA A 293 -5.67 1.12 -8.52
N LEU A 294 -6.36 0.40 -9.39
CA LEU A 294 -7.76 0.70 -9.69
C LEU A 294 -8.77 -0.28 -9.08
N ARG A 295 -8.37 -1.51 -8.75
CA ARG A 295 -9.32 -2.57 -8.34
C ARG A 295 -10.17 -2.25 -7.12
N HIS A 296 -9.67 -1.43 -6.19
CA HIS A 296 -10.38 -1.00 -4.99
C HIS A 296 -11.07 0.36 -5.14
N ARG A 297 -10.98 0.96 -6.33
CA ARG A 297 -11.56 2.26 -6.68
C ARG A 297 -12.76 2.14 -7.63
N ILE A 298 -12.94 0.98 -8.24
CA ILE A 298 -14.14 0.67 -9.02
C ILE A 298 -15.12 -0.10 -8.14
N ILE A 299 -16.32 0.45 -7.98
CA ILE A 299 -17.32 -0.07 -7.05
C ILE A 299 -18.34 -0.84 -7.86
N LEU A 300 -18.41 -2.14 -7.59
CA LEU A 300 -19.35 -3.06 -8.21
C LEU A 300 -20.76 -2.84 -7.67
N ASN A 301 -21.78 -3.20 -8.44
CA ASN A 301 -23.16 -3.22 -7.99
C ASN A 301 -23.58 -4.63 -7.51
N PHE A 302 -24.76 -4.75 -6.91
CA PHE A 302 -25.27 -6.02 -6.39
C PHE A 302 -25.41 -7.11 -7.47
N GLN A 303 -25.67 -6.73 -8.72
CA GLN A 303 -25.74 -7.70 -9.82
C GLN A 303 -24.37 -8.35 -10.07
N ALA A 304 -23.32 -7.54 -10.12
CA ALA A 304 -21.95 -8.03 -10.28
C ALA A 304 -21.56 -8.99 -9.14
N GLU A 305 -21.92 -8.66 -7.90
CA GLU A 305 -21.69 -9.53 -6.74
C GLU A 305 -22.44 -10.86 -6.87
N ALA A 306 -23.72 -10.82 -7.25
CA ALA A 306 -24.54 -12.02 -7.45
C ALA A 306 -23.99 -12.94 -8.56
N GLU A 307 -23.41 -12.34 -9.60
CA GLU A 307 -22.78 -13.06 -10.72
C GLU A 307 -21.30 -13.40 -10.49
N ASN A 308 -20.75 -13.09 -9.31
CA ASN A 308 -19.33 -13.25 -8.96
C ASN A 308 -18.36 -12.57 -9.96
N VAL A 309 -18.80 -11.47 -10.55
CA VAL A 309 -17.97 -10.61 -11.40
C VAL A 309 -17.01 -9.84 -10.52
N THR A 310 -15.73 -9.78 -10.93
CA THR A 310 -14.68 -9.12 -10.16
C THR A 310 -14.26 -7.79 -10.79
N ALA A 311 -13.74 -6.90 -9.96
CA ALA A 311 -13.12 -5.65 -10.40
C ALA A 311 -12.04 -5.88 -11.47
N ASP A 312 -11.17 -6.88 -11.28
CA ASP A 312 -10.11 -7.21 -12.22
C ASP A 312 -10.67 -7.69 -13.59
N GLN A 313 -11.79 -8.42 -13.63
CA GLN A 313 -12.44 -8.79 -14.89
C GLN A 313 -12.99 -7.57 -15.64
N ILE A 314 -13.65 -6.64 -14.94
CA ILE A 314 -14.14 -5.40 -15.56
C ILE A 314 -12.97 -4.55 -16.07
N MET A 315 -11.89 -4.42 -15.30
CA MET A 315 -10.68 -3.73 -15.72
C MET A 315 -10.06 -4.36 -16.98
N ALA A 316 -10.04 -5.68 -17.09
CA ALA A 316 -9.55 -6.36 -18.29
C ALA A 316 -10.37 -5.99 -19.54
N GLU A 317 -11.69 -5.88 -19.42
CA GLU A 317 -12.56 -5.44 -20.52
C GLU A 317 -12.33 -3.97 -20.89
N VAL A 318 -12.09 -3.10 -19.89
CA VAL A 318 -11.72 -1.69 -20.13
C VAL A 318 -10.40 -1.60 -20.90
N VAL A 319 -9.38 -2.34 -20.48
CA VAL A 319 -8.05 -2.33 -21.14
C VAL A 319 -8.12 -2.82 -22.58
N LYS A 320 -8.91 -3.87 -22.87
CA LYS A 320 -9.07 -4.38 -24.24
C LYS A 320 -9.65 -3.34 -25.21
N GLN A 321 -10.48 -2.43 -24.71
CA GLN A 321 -11.19 -1.45 -25.54
C GLN A 321 -10.41 -0.14 -25.69
N VAL A 322 -9.70 0.29 -24.65
CA VAL A 322 -8.92 1.53 -24.69
C VAL A 322 -7.57 1.24 -25.36
N GLN A 323 -7.41 1.71 -26.60
CA GLN A 323 -6.17 1.49 -27.35
C GLN A 323 -5.02 2.38 -26.85
N ARG A 324 -3.81 1.81 -26.94
CA ARG A 324 -2.53 2.54 -26.87
C ARG A 324 -2.45 3.37 -28.16
N ASN A 325 -2.73 4.66 -28.07
CA ASN A 325 -2.52 5.60 -29.18
C ASN A 325 -1.14 6.22 -29.02
#